data_AF-A0A5E7Q0G0-F1
#
_entry.id   AF-A0A5E7Q0G0-F1
#
_cell.length_a   1.000
_cell.length_b   1.000
_cell.length_c   1.000
_cell.angle_alpha   90.00
_cell.angle_beta   90.00
_cell.angle_gamma   90.00
#
_symmetry.space_group_name_H-M   'P 1'
#
loop_
_entity.id
_entity.type
_entity.pdbx_description
1 polymer ?
#
loop_
_entity_poly.entity_id
_entity_poly.type
_entity_poly.pdbx_seq_one_letter_code
_entity_poly.pdbx_strand_id
1 'polypeptide(L)' 'MYSRPTYEEIAEIAGLSVDEVGTYFVSCLQRPDGSWLIFFSREALKGLKGKLEKLSENLTLTIPAKQARQ' A
#
# COMPACT_ATOMS: atom_id res chain seq x y z
N MET A 1 0.71 17.46 9.67
CA MET A 1 -0.14 16.25 9.70
C MET A 1 0.18 15.45 8.44
N TYR A 2 0.59 14.19 8.55
CA TYR A 2 0.77 13.37 7.34
C TYR A 2 -0.59 12.81 6.95
N SER A 3 -1.00 13.07 5.71
CA SER A 3 -2.25 12.54 5.18
C SER A 3 -2.11 11.04 4.95
N ARG A 4 -3.18 10.30 5.25
CA ARG A 4 -3.28 8.89 4.91
C ARG A 4 -3.22 8.76 3.37
N PRO A 5 -2.42 7.84 2.82
CA PRO A 5 -2.34 7.63 1.38
C PRO A 5 -3.69 7.13 0.86
N THR A 6 -4.07 7.61 -0.32
CA THR A 6 -5.30 7.17 -1.00
C THR A 6 -5.09 5.81 -1.67
N TYR A 7 -6.18 5.11 -1.98
CA TYR A 7 -6.10 3.84 -2.70
C TYR A 7 -5.42 3.97 -4.07
N GLU A 8 -5.56 5.12 -4.72
CA GLU A 8 -4.87 5.44 -5.98
C GLU A 8 -3.35 5.50 -5.81
N GLU A 9 -2.86 6.16 -4.76
CA GLU A 9 -1.41 6.21 -4.49
C GLU A 9 -0.87 4.84 -4.10
N ILE A 10 -1.62 4.11 -3.28
CA ILE A 10 -1.25 2.74 -2.91
C ILE A 10 -1.16 1.87 -4.17
N ALA A 11 -2.13 1.98 -5.08
CA ALA A 11 -2.20 1.25 -6.33
C ALA A 11 -1.00 1.57 -7.25
N GLU A 12 -0.72 2.86 -7.47
CA GLU A 12 0.40 3.32 -8.30
C GLU A 12 1.75 2.83 -7.77
N ILE A 13 1.98 2.97 -6.46
CA ILE A 13 3.23 2.54 -5.82
C ILE A 13 3.34 1.02 -5.85
N ALA A 14 2.27 0.30 -5.54
CA ALA A 14 2.25 -1.16 -5.54
C ALA A 14 2.31 -1.77 -6.95
N GLY A 15 2.01 -1.00 -8.00
CA GLY A 15 1.81 -1.53 -9.36
C GLY A 15 0.53 -2.35 -9.48
N LEU A 16 -0.47 -2.01 -8.67
CA LEU A 16 -1.79 -2.64 -8.62
C LEU A 16 -2.85 -1.70 -9.17
N SER A 17 -4.03 -2.25 -9.44
CA SER A 17 -5.22 -1.46 -9.73
C SER A 17 -5.87 -1.00 -8.42
N VAL A 18 -6.61 0.11 -8.47
CA VAL A 18 -7.38 0.60 -7.31
C VAL A 18 -8.36 -0.45 -6.79
N ASP A 19 -8.96 -1.23 -7.69
CA ASP A 19 -9.87 -2.34 -7.37
C ASP A 19 -9.16 -3.49 -6.63
N GLU A 20 -7.95 -3.86 -7.09
CA GLU A 20 -7.09 -4.84 -6.43
C GLU A 20 -6.69 -4.35 -5.03
N VAL A 21 -6.33 -3.08 -4.89
CA VAL A 21 -6.06 -2.47 -3.59
C VAL A 21 -7.29 -2.51 -2.71
N GLY A 22 -8.46 -2.08 -3.18
CA GLY A 22 -9.69 -2.10 -2.39
C GLY A 22 -10.10 -3.51 -1.93
N THR A 23 -9.86 -4.51 -2.78
CA THR A 23 -10.16 -5.92 -2.50
C THR A 23 -9.23 -6.51 -1.45
N TYR A 24 -7.94 -6.22 -1.54
CA TYR A 24 -6.93 -6.86 -0.70
C TYR A 24 -6.43 -5.99 0.46
N PHE A 25 -6.79 -4.71 0.51
CA PHE A 25 -6.40 -3.79 1.57
C PHE A 25 -7.01 -4.25 2.91
N VAL A 26 -6.14 -4.44 3.90
CA VAL A 26 -6.56 -4.83 5.25
C VAL A 26 -6.48 -3.62 6.17
N SER A 27 -5.32 -2.98 6.24
CA SER A 27 -5.09 -1.87 7.17
C SER A 27 -3.89 -1.03 6.75
N CYS A 28 -3.74 0.13 7.36
CA CYS A 28 -2.58 0.98 7.23
C CYS A 28 -2.12 1.49 8.59
N LEU A 29 -0.82 1.49 8.82
CA LEU A 29 -0.19 1.98 10.05
C LEU A 29 0.75 3.12 9.71
N GLN A 30 0.56 4.25 10.38
CA GLN A 30 1.49 5.38 10.29
C GLN A 30 2.72 5.10 11.16
N ARG A 31 3.90 5.22 10.55
CA ARG A 31 5.19 5.13 11.23
C ARG A 31 5.60 6.49 11.80
N PRO A 32 6.43 6.50 12.85
CA PRO A 32 6.94 7.74 13.44
C PRO A 32 7.83 8.57 12.50
N ASP A 33 8.37 8.00 11.42
CA ASP A 33 9.08 8.76 10.38
C ASP A 33 8.11 9.52 9.43
N GLY A 34 6.81 9.32 9.59
CA GLY A 34 5.76 9.86 8.74
C GLY A 34 5.31 8.90 7.64
N SER A 35 6.10 7.89 7.30
CA SER A 35 5.75 6.90 6.29
C SER A 35 4.55 6.04 6.70
N TRP A 36 3.84 5.50 5.72
CA TRP A 36 2.69 4.63 5.92
C TRP A 36 3.02 3.21 5.53
N LEU A 37 2.74 2.27 6.43
CA LEU A 37 2.85 0.85 6.19
C LEU A 37 1.46 0.29 5.86
N ILE A 38 1.27 -0.16 4.63
CA ILE A 38 0.02 -0.74 4.15
C ILE A 38 0.10 -2.25 4.26
N PHE A 39 -0.95 -2.88 4.79
CA PHE A 39 -1.07 -4.32 4.94
C PHE A 39 -2.11 -4.86 3.97
N PHE A 40 -1.72 -5.88 3.21
CA PHE A 40 -2.60 -6.59 2.29
C PHE A 40 -2.92 -8.00 2.81
N SER A 41 -4.09 -8.50 2.42
CA SER A 41 -4.54 -9.85 2.75
C SER A 41 -3.68 -10.90 2.06
N ARG A 42 -3.55 -12.08 2.66
CA ARG A 42 -2.83 -13.23 2.07
C ARG A 42 -3.43 -13.70 0.75
N GLU A 43 -4.69 -13.36 0.49
CA GLU A 43 -5.35 -13.61 -0.79
C GLU A 43 -4.70 -12.85 -1.95
N ALA A 44 -4.07 -11.71 -1.65
CA ALA A 44 -3.28 -10.96 -2.63
C ALA A 44 -2.16 -11.80 -3.24
N LEU A 45 -1.53 -12.72 -2.48
CA LEU A 45 -0.50 -13.63 -3.01
C LEU A 45 -1.03 -14.56 -4.11
N LYS A 46 -2.31 -14.93 -4.02
CA LYS A 46 -2.96 -15.80 -5.00
C LYS A 46 -3.47 -15.00 -6.19
N GLY A 47 -4.11 -13.85 -5.94
CA GLY A 47 -4.71 -13.01 -6.97
C GLY A 47 -3.73 -12.17 -7.78
N LEU A 48 -2.65 -11.70 -7.13
CA LEU A 48 -1.67 -10.76 -7.71
C LEU A 48 -0.36 -11.45 -8.11
N LYS A 49 -0.38 -12.78 -8.28
CA LYS A 49 0.79 -13.61 -8.55
C LYS A 49 1.52 -13.09 -9.80
N GLY A 50 2.67 -12.44 -9.61
CA GLY A 50 3.46 -11.79 -10.67
C GLY A 50 3.47 -10.25 -10.66
N LYS A 51 2.54 -9.59 -9.96
CA LYS A 51 2.51 -8.13 -9.74
C LYS A 51 3.09 -7.71 -8.38
N LEU A 52 3.36 -8.67 -7.51
CA LEU A 52 3.86 -8.47 -6.14
C LEU A 52 5.35 -8.11 -6.05
N GLU A 53 6.05 -7.84 -7.15
CA GLU A 53 7.50 -7.55 -7.12
C GLU A 53 7.86 -6.36 -6.21
N LYS A 54 6.92 -5.43 -5.98
CA LYS A 54 7.07 -4.27 -5.11
C LYS A 54 6.56 -4.47 -3.68
N LEU A 55 5.87 -5.57 -3.42
CA LEU A 55 5.34 -5.89 -2.10
C LEU A 55 6.37 -6.73 -1.35
N SER A 56 6.59 -6.40 -0.07
CA SER A 56 7.49 -7.20 0.77
C SER A 56 6.94 -8.61 0.95
N GLU A 57 7.79 -9.58 1.33
CA GLU A 57 7.40 -10.98 1.59
C GLU A 57 6.24 -11.12 2.60
N ASN A 58 6.05 -10.09 3.43
CA ASN A 58 4.96 -9.98 4.42
C ASN A 58 3.69 -9.30 3.91
N LEU A 59 3.52 -9.11 2.59
CA LEU A 59 2.37 -8.41 1.99
C LEU A 59 2.21 -6.99 2.51
N THR A 60 3.35 -6.34 2.76
CA THR A 60 3.40 -4.98 3.23
C THR A 60 4.00 -4.07 2.18
N LEU A 61 3.43 -2.88 2.08
CA LEU A 61 3.95 -1.79 1.25
C LEU A 61 4.32 -0.63 2.15
N THR A 62 5.53 -0.12 2.01
CA THR A 62 5.92 1.12 2.68
C THR A 62 5.73 2.27 1.69
N ILE A 63 4.83 3.18 2.02
CA ILE A 63 4.59 4.40 1.27
C ILE A 63 5.26 5.54 2.04
N PRO A 64 6.25 6.22 1.46
CA PRO A 64 6.86 7.37 2.11
C PRO A 64 5.80 8.45 2.33
N ALA A 65 5.91 9.17 3.45
CA ALA A 65 5.04 10.31 3.69
C ALA A 65 5.26 11.33 2.58
N LYS A 66 4.25 11.56 1.73
CA LYS A 66 4.22 12.80 0.98
C LYS A 66 3.96 13.92 1.98
N GLN A 67 4.90 14.87 2.08
CA GLN A 67 4.52 16.20 2.54
C GLN A 67 3.36 16.62 1.65
N ALA A 68 2.17 16.80 2.23
CA ALA A 68 1.11 17.51 1.54
C ALA A 68 1.74 18.84 1.11
N ARG A 69 1.99 19.01 -0.21
CA ARG A 69 2.38 20.31 -0.73
C ARG A 69 1.23 21.25 -0.37
N GLN A 70 1.51 22.18 0.55
CA GLN A 70 0.65 23.32 0.84
C GLN A 70 0.47 24.17 -0.41
#